data_AF-A0A962VVN6-F1
#
_entry.id   AF-A0A962VVN6-F1
#
_cell.length_a   1.000
_cell.length_b   1.000
_cell.length_c   1.000
_cell.angle_alpha   90.00
_cell.angle_beta   90.00
_cell.angle_gamma   90.00
#
_symmetry.space_group_name_H-M   'P 1'
#
loop_
_entity.id
_entity.type
_entity.pdbx_description
1 polymer ?
#
loop_
_entity_poly.entity_id
_entity_poly.type
_entity_poly.pdbx_seq_one_letter_code
_entity_poly.pdbx_strand_id
1 'polypeptide(L)'
;LLLLKHAWDESYLFKTVSLIFSSIEVNKKAVEDRNFVEAMFVYYYKITNFNVEQTKEIMEKLSEPLQEIAKSTYDRFVQMGLKEGMQKGMQKGMQKGMEKGMEKGDRRRSRIGVHNLREKGFPIEEIAEALELPIAEVQKLLSENKYDEE
;
A
#
# COMPACT_ATOMS: atom_id res chain seq x y z
N LEU A 1 29.88 -16.26 2.10
CA LEU A 1 29.55 -15.17 3.05
C LEU A 1 28.84 -15.74 4.27
N LEU A 2 29.30 -15.43 5.48
CA LEU A 2 28.73 -15.93 6.76
C LEU A 2 27.22 -15.67 6.88
N LEU A 3 26.79 -14.51 6.40
CA LEU A 3 25.39 -14.09 6.30
C LEU A 3 24.48 -15.13 5.61
N LEU A 4 24.92 -15.68 4.47
CA LEU A 4 24.13 -16.65 3.69
C LEU A 4 24.11 -18.02 4.36
N LYS A 5 25.20 -18.40 5.02
CA LYS A 5 25.34 -19.70 5.69
C LYS A 5 24.43 -19.82 6.93
N HIS A 6 24.14 -18.69 7.57
CA HIS A 6 23.39 -18.61 8.82
C HIS A 6 22.08 -17.82 8.67
N ALA A 7 21.50 -17.79 7.46
CA ALA A 7 20.32 -16.98 7.16
C ALA A 7 19.08 -17.32 8.02
N TRP A 8 19.05 -18.49 8.65
CA TRP A 8 17.96 -18.97 9.50
C TRP A 8 18.28 -18.91 11.01
N ASP A 9 19.44 -18.37 11.40
CA ASP A 9 19.89 -18.27 12.78
C ASP A 9 20.07 -16.81 13.18
N GLU A 10 18.95 -16.18 13.56
CA GLU A 10 18.91 -14.76 13.92
C GLU A 10 19.79 -14.44 15.14
N SER A 11 19.93 -15.37 16.09
CA SER A 11 20.80 -15.18 17.27
C SER A 11 22.28 -15.15 16.88
N TYR A 12 22.68 -16.04 15.96
CA TYR A 12 24.02 -16.03 15.41
C TYR A 12 24.29 -14.73 14.64
N LEU A 13 23.37 -14.33 13.76
CA LEU A 13 23.50 -13.11 12.96
C LEU A 13 23.64 -11.87 13.85
N PHE A 14 22.83 -11.77 14.91
CA PHE A 14 22.92 -10.68 15.88
C PHE A 14 24.28 -10.62 16.58
N LYS A 15 24.81 -11.77 17.03
CA LYS A 15 26.09 -11.85 17.75
C LYS A 15 27.30 -11.60 16.84
N THR A 16 27.18 -11.92 15.56
CA THR A 16 28.30 -11.91 14.61
C THR A 16 28.25 -10.74 13.63
N VAL A 17 27.33 -9.79 13.81
CA VAL A 17 27.18 -8.64 12.90
C VAL A 17 28.49 -7.87 12.71
N SER A 18 29.27 -7.65 13.78
CA SER A 18 30.56 -6.99 13.68
C SER A 18 31.55 -7.81 12.86
N LEU A 19 31.56 -9.15 12.97
CA LEU A 19 32.41 -10.05 12.19
C LEU A 19 31.99 -10.11 10.71
N ILE A 20 30.67 -10.14 10.44
CA ILE A 20 30.12 -10.19 9.08
C ILE A 20 30.50 -8.95 8.28
N PHE A 21 30.46 -7.78 8.93
CA PHE A 21 30.70 -6.51 8.27
C PHE A 21 32.13 -5.97 8.46
N SER A 22 32.90 -6.42 9.46
CA SER A 22 34.32 -6.01 9.64
C SER A 22 35.24 -6.55 8.56
N SER A 23 34.88 -7.68 7.92
CA SER A 23 35.62 -8.21 6.78
C SER A 23 35.45 -7.39 5.50
N ILE A 24 34.62 -6.35 5.52
CA ILE A 24 34.38 -5.48 4.37
C ILE A 24 35.25 -4.23 4.50
N GLU A 25 36.31 -4.17 3.70
CA GLU A 25 37.06 -2.92 3.50
C GLU A 25 36.22 -1.99 2.62
N VAL A 26 35.74 -0.87 3.20
CA VAL A 26 34.89 0.08 2.48
C VAL A 26 35.72 1.27 2.04
N ASN A 27 35.98 1.39 0.74
CA ASN A 27 36.43 2.65 0.18
C ASN A 27 35.21 3.53 -0.12
N LYS A 28 34.96 4.56 0.71
CA LYS A 28 33.82 5.48 0.56
C LYS A 28 33.69 6.14 -0.82
N LYS A 29 34.77 6.19 -1.62
CA LYS A 29 34.80 6.79 -2.97
C LYS A 29 34.51 5.77 -4.09
N ALA A 30 34.54 4.48 -3.80
CA ALA A 30 34.21 3.43 -4.77
C ALA A 30 32.71 3.12 -4.71
N VAL A 31 31.99 3.41 -5.80
CA VAL A 31 30.53 3.20 -5.90
C VAL A 31 30.16 1.71 -5.76
N GLU A 32 31.02 0.81 -6.24
CA GLU A 32 30.82 -0.64 -6.20
C GLU A 32 30.84 -1.20 -4.77
N ASP A 33 31.79 -0.76 -3.93
CA ASP A 33 31.90 -1.17 -2.53
C ASP A 33 30.65 -0.77 -1.74
N ARG A 34 30.13 0.44 -2.00
CA ARG A 34 28.90 0.91 -1.37
C ARG A 34 27.69 0.05 -1.75
N ASN A 35 27.50 -0.22 -3.04
CA ASN A 35 26.36 -1.01 -3.51
C ASN A 35 26.33 -2.42 -2.91
N PHE A 36 27.51 -3.05 -2.77
CA PHE A 36 27.63 -4.36 -2.13
C PHE A 36 27.22 -4.31 -0.66
N VAL A 37 27.69 -3.32 0.09
CA VAL A 37 27.31 -3.12 1.50
C VAL A 37 25.82 -2.82 1.66
N GLU A 38 25.24 -1.97 0.79
CA GLU A 38 23.80 -1.69 0.80
C GLU A 38 22.99 -2.98 0.57
N ALA A 39 23.36 -3.81 -0.41
CA ALA A 39 22.69 -5.07 -0.69
C ALA A 39 22.78 -6.05 0.50
N MET A 40 23.93 -6.08 1.19
CA MET A 40 24.13 -6.86 2.40
C MET A 40 23.23 -6.40 3.55
N PHE A 41 23.11 -5.09 3.78
CA PHE A 41 22.18 -4.56 4.79
C PHE A 41 20.73 -4.89 4.45
N VAL A 42 20.32 -4.70 3.18
CA VAL A 42 18.96 -5.04 2.73
C VAL A 42 18.64 -6.51 2.97
N TYR A 43 19.57 -7.40 2.61
CA TYR A 43 19.38 -8.83 2.85
C TYR A 43 19.34 -9.15 4.34
N TYR A 44 20.24 -8.57 5.14
CA TYR A 44 20.26 -8.73 6.59
C TYR A 44 18.91 -8.33 7.21
N TYR A 45 18.40 -7.12 6.92
CA TYR A 45 17.10 -6.68 7.40
C TYR A 45 15.92 -7.50 6.88
N LYS A 46 16.06 -8.15 5.72
CA LYS A 46 15.01 -9.02 5.16
C LYS A 46 14.88 -10.35 5.89
N ILE A 47 15.99 -10.90 6.38
CA ILE A 47 16.02 -12.23 7.02
C ILE A 47 15.92 -12.18 8.55
N THR A 48 16.00 -10.99 9.14
CA THR A 48 15.96 -10.78 10.60
C THR A 48 14.79 -9.91 11.00
N ASN A 49 14.24 -10.13 12.20
CA ASN A 49 13.14 -9.32 12.72
C ASN A 49 13.52 -8.62 14.04
N PHE A 50 14.62 -7.86 14.02
CA PHE A 50 15.12 -7.15 15.19
C PHE A 50 14.19 -6.00 15.62
N ASN A 51 14.04 -5.84 16.93
CA ASN A 51 13.39 -4.66 17.48
C ASN A 51 14.31 -3.42 17.43
N VAL A 52 13.79 -2.29 17.91
CA VAL A 52 14.50 -1.00 17.87
C VAL A 52 15.78 -1.05 18.71
N GLU A 53 15.72 -1.69 19.88
CA GLU A 53 16.85 -1.81 20.81
C GLU A 53 17.98 -2.64 20.20
N GLN A 54 17.65 -3.81 19.65
CA GLN A 54 18.58 -4.68 18.94
C GLN A 54 19.19 -3.99 17.72
N THR A 55 18.37 -3.26 16.96
CA THR A 55 18.85 -2.49 15.80
C THR A 55 19.84 -1.41 16.22
N LYS A 56 19.57 -0.71 17.32
CA LYS A 56 20.49 0.29 17.88
C LYS A 56 21.81 -0.36 18.32
N GLU A 57 21.75 -1.49 19.02
CA GLU A 57 22.95 -2.23 19.44
C GLU A 57 23.77 -2.71 18.24
N ILE A 58 23.13 -3.17 17.16
CA ILE A 58 23.81 -3.52 15.91
C ILE A 58 24.52 -2.29 15.33
N MET A 59 23.84 -1.14 15.25
CA MET A 59 24.43 0.09 14.69
C MET A 59 25.67 0.53 15.48
N GLU A 60 25.65 0.43 16.81
CA GLU A 60 26.79 0.77 17.67
C GLU A 60 27.99 -0.17 17.47
N LYS A 61 27.76 -1.41 17.01
CA LYS A 61 28.82 -2.41 16.72
C LYS A 61 29.46 -2.23 15.34
N LEU A 62 28.91 -1.38 14.47
CA LEU A 62 29.44 -1.13 13.13
C LEU A 62 30.52 -0.06 13.16
N SER A 63 31.46 -0.12 12.22
CA SER A 63 32.42 0.99 12.00
C SER A 63 31.72 2.23 11.45
N GLU A 64 32.27 3.42 11.69
CA GLU A 64 31.66 4.69 11.24
C GLU A 64 31.28 4.70 9.74
N PRO A 65 32.11 4.21 8.79
CA PRO A 65 31.72 4.15 7.38
C PRO A 65 30.47 3.29 7.13
N LEU A 66 30.35 2.18 7.84
CA LEU A 66 29.22 1.26 7.72
C LEU A 66 27.96 1.81 8.37
N GLN A 67 28.09 2.54 9.49
CA GLN A 67 26.96 3.23 10.12
C GLN A 67 26.36 4.27 9.17
N GLU A 68 27.19 5.04 8.48
CA GLU A 68 26.75 6.04 7.50
C GLU A 68 26.01 5.40 6.32
N ILE A 69 26.54 4.29 5.78
CA ILE A 69 25.88 3.53 4.73
C ILE A 69 24.57 2.92 5.23
N ALA A 70 24.56 2.28 6.40
CA ALA A 70 23.36 1.68 7.00
C ALA A 70 22.25 2.72 7.21
N LYS A 71 22.59 3.89 7.76
CA LYS A 71 21.64 4.99 8.00
C LYS A 71 21.07 5.53 6.68
N SER A 72 21.93 5.84 5.71
CA SER A 72 21.46 6.34 4.41
C SER A 72 20.64 5.30 3.64
N THR A 73 20.98 4.02 3.77
CA THR A 73 20.20 2.90 3.25
C THR A 73 18.81 2.89 3.88
N TYR A 74 18.74 2.88 5.21
CA TYR A 74 17.48 2.92 5.96
C TYR A 74 16.60 4.09 5.51
N ASP A 75 17.14 5.31 5.47
CA ASP A 75 16.40 6.51 5.06
C ASP A 75 15.83 6.38 3.64
N ARG A 76 16.63 5.85 2.69
CA ARG A 76 16.17 5.61 1.31
C ARG A 76 15.03 4.60 1.25
N PHE A 77 15.13 3.49 1.98
CA PHE A 77 14.08 2.47 2.00
C PHE A 77 12.81 2.95 2.68
N VAL A 78 12.91 3.70 3.77
CA VAL A 78 11.76 4.34 4.43
C VAL A 78 11.08 5.31 3.46
N GLN A 79 11.82 6.18 2.78
CA GLN A 79 11.26 7.11 1.80
C GLN A 79 10.57 6.37 0.64
N MET A 80 11.19 5.32 0.10
CA MET A 80 10.60 4.49 -0.94
C MET A 80 9.30 3.83 -0.46
N GLY A 81 9.32 3.21 0.73
CA GLY A 81 8.15 2.55 1.32
C GLY A 81 6.99 3.52 1.58
N LEU A 82 7.29 4.71 2.11
CA LEU A 82 6.28 5.76 2.33
C LEU A 82 5.68 6.24 1.00
N LYS A 83 6.51 6.50 -0.01
CA LYS A 83 6.05 6.93 -1.33
C LYS A 83 5.17 5.87 -1.99
N GLU A 84 5.61 4.62 -1.98
CA GLU A 84 4.87 3.51 -2.58
C GLU A 84 3.56 3.23 -1.82
N GLY A 85 3.59 3.28 -0.49
CA GLY A 85 2.41 3.16 0.37
C GLY A 85 1.39 4.26 0.10
N MET A 86 1.84 5.52 0.01
CA MET A 86 0.98 6.66 -0.32
C MET A 86 0.35 6.54 -1.70
N GLN A 87 1.15 6.19 -2.73
CA GLN A 87 0.64 5.99 -4.08
C GLN A 87 -0.40 4.88 -4.15
N LYS A 88 -0.12 3.71 -3.56
CA LYS A 88 -1.08 2.59 -3.50
C LYS A 88 -2.35 2.96 -2.74
N GLY A 89 -2.20 3.67 -1.61
CA GLY A 89 -3.33 4.15 -0.81
C GLY A 89 -4.22 5.11 -1.59
N MET A 90 -3.61 6.11 -2.26
CA MET A 90 -4.32 7.09 -3.06
C MET A 90 -5.05 6.46 -4.26
N GLN A 91 -4.38 5.58 -5.02
CA GLN A 91 -5.00 4.88 -6.14
C GLN A 91 -6.21 4.05 -5.71
N LYS A 92 -6.05 3.24 -4.65
CA LYS A 92 -7.15 2.42 -4.12
C LYS A 92 -8.30 3.28 -3.59
N GLY A 93 -7.98 4.39 -2.91
CA GLY A 93 -8.98 5.33 -2.40
C GLY A 93 -9.76 5.99 -3.53
N MET A 94 -9.07 6.48 -4.55
CA MET A 94 -9.67 7.15 -5.71
C MET A 94 -10.54 6.18 -6.51
N GLN A 95 -10.08 4.96 -6.79
CA GLN A 95 -10.85 3.97 -7.52
C GLN A 95 -12.16 3.61 -6.79
N LYS A 96 -12.07 3.31 -5.49
CA LYS A 96 -13.26 3.01 -4.67
C LYS A 96 -14.21 4.19 -4.57
N GLY A 97 -13.68 5.41 -4.45
CA GLY A 97 -14.48 6.63 -4.41
C GLY A 97 -15.22 6.87 -5.71
N MET A 98 -14.55 6.69 -6.85
CA MET A 98 -15.12 6.88 -8.18
C MET A 98 -16.20 5.83 -8.48
N GLU A 99 -15.95 4.56 -8.18
CA GLU A 99 -16.92 3.48 -8.37
C GLU A 99 -18.20 3.71 -7.55
N LYS A 100 -18.07 4.00 -6.25
CA LYS A 100 -19.20 4.34 -5.39
C LYS A 100 -19.93 5.60 -5.85
N GLY A 101 -19.20 6.61 -6.29
CA GLY A 101 -19.79 7.86 -6.79
C GLY A 101 -20.60 7.64 -8.07
N MET A 102 -20.10 6.81 -8.98
CA MET A 102 -20.80 6.47 -10.21
C MET A 102 -22.06 5.66 -9.94
N GLU A 103 -21.97 4.61 -9.11
CA GLU A 103 -23.13 3.79 -8.72
C GLU A 103 -24.23 4.63 -8.05
N LYS A 104 -23.85 5.50 -7.10
CA LYS A 104 -24.80 6.44 -6.46
C LYS A 104 -25.42 7.39 -7.48
N GLY A 105 -24.63 7.90 -8.41
CA GLY A 105 -25.10 8.81 -9.46
C GLY A 105 -26.10 8.14 -10.42
N ASP A 106 -25.84 6.90 -10.81
CA ASP A 106 -26.70 6.14 -11.73
C ASP A 106 -27.99 5.68 -11.03
N ARG A 107 -27.91 5.26 -9.76
CA ARG A 107 -29.10 4.98 -8.93
C ARG A 107 -29.97 6.22 -8.74
N ARG A 108 -29.37 7.38 -8.43
CA ARG A 108 -30.08 8.66 -8.31
C ARG A 108 -30.78 9.04 -9.61
N ARG A 109 -30.10 8.92 -10.76
CA ARG A 109 -30.69 9.21 -12.07
C ARG A 109 -31.87 8.29 -12.38
N SER A 110 -31.71 6.99 -12.14
CA SER A 110 -32.77 5.99 -12.32
C SER A 110 -33.98 6.32 -11.45
N ARG A 111 -33.77 6.63 -10.17
CA ARG A 111 -34.83 7.02 -9.23
C ARG A 111 -35.61 8.23 -9.72
N ILE A 112 -34.91 9.30 -10.09
CA ILE A 112 -35.53 10.54 -10.58
C ILE A 112 -36.33 10.26 -11.85
N GLY A 113 -35.79 9.47 -12.78
CA GLY A 113 -36.47 9.06 -14.01
C GLY A 113 -37.77 8.32 -13.73
N VAL A 114 -37.73 7.31 -12.86
CA VAL A 114 -38.89 6.52 -12.43
C VAL A 114 -40.00 7.40 -11.84
N HIS A 115 -39.66 8.28 -10.89
CA HIS A 115 -40.64 9.19 -10.28
C HIS A 115 -41.22 10.18 -11.30
N ASN A 116 -40.39 10.78 -12.16
CA ASN A 116 -40.85 11.72 -13.18
C ASN A 116 -41.85 11.09 -14.17
N LEU A 117 -41.59 9.85 -14.60
CA LEU A 117 -42.50 9.14 -15.49
C LEU A 117 -43.78 8.74 -14.77
N ARG A 118 -43.68 8.32 -13.50
CA ARG A 118 -44.87 7.98 -12.71
C ARG A 118 -45.78 9.19 -12.47
N GLU A 119 -45.20 10.34 -12.16
CA GLU A 119 -45.92 11.62 -12.00
C GLU A 119 -46.62 12.06 -13.29
N LYS A 120 -46.09 11.69 -14.46
CA LYS A 120 -46.71 11.93 -15.77
C LYS A 120 -47.81 10.92 -16.13
N GLY A 121 -48.08 9.94 -15.28
CA GLY A 121 -49.16 8.97 -15.45
C GLY A 121 -48.80 7.68 -16.19
N PHE A 122 -47.51 7.44 -16.48
CA PHE A 122 -47.10 6.19 -17.12
C PHE A 122 -47.30 4.98 -16.18
N PRO A 123 -47.75 3.82 -16.68
CA PRO A 123 -47.85 2.59 -15.91
C PRO A 123 -46.46 2.00 -15.62
N ILE A 124 -46.36 1.16 -14.59
CA ILE A 124 -45.08 0.64 -14.10
C ILE A 124 -44.37 -0.20 -15.17
N GLU A 125 -45.14 -0.93 -15.96
CA GLU A 125 -44.67 -1.80 -17.04
C GLU A 125 -43.99 -0.98 -18.15
N GLU A 126 -44.60 0.14 -18.57
CA GLU A 126 -44.01 1.06 -19.56
C GLU A 126 -42.78 1.79 -19.02
N ILE A 127 -42.76 2.12 -17.72
CA ILE A 127 -41.58 2.72 -17.08
C ILE A 127 -40.41 1.73 -17.03
N ALA A 128 -40.70 0.48 -16.67
CA ALA A 128 -39.73 -0.60 -16.64
C ALA A 128 -39.12 -0.85 -18.03
N GLU A 129 -39.94 -0.88 -19.07
CA GLU A 129 -39.50 -1.00 -20.45
C GLU A 129 -38.66 0.21 -20.89
N ALA A 130 -39.15 1.45 -20.67
CA ALA A 130 -38.49 2.67 -21.14
C ALA A 130 -37.13 2.94 -20.48
N LEU A 131 -36.94 2.49 -19.24
CA LEU A 131 -35.69 2.65 -18.50
C LEU A 131 -34.83 1.39 -18.47
N GLU A 132 -35.27 0.32 -19.14
CA GLU A 132 -34.62 -1.00 -19.13
C GLU A 132 -34.37 -1.53 -17.70
N LEU A 133 -35.33 -1.29 -16.81
CA LEU A 133 -35.27 -1.71 -15.41
C LEU A 133 -36.24 -2.86 -15.15
N PRO A 134 -35.90 -3.83 -14.28
CA PRO A 134 -36.87 -4.79 -13.80
C PRO A 134 -38.03 -4.09 -13.09
N ILE A 135 -39.26 -4.59 -13.26
CA ILE A 135 -40.46 -4.08 -12.58
C ILE A 135 -40.24 -3.97 -11.06
N ALA A 136 -39.55 -4.97 -10.47
CA ALA A 136 -39.21 -4.97 -9.05
C ALA A 136 -38.31 -3.78 -8.65
N GLU A 137 -37.34 -3.39 -9.48
CA GLU A 137 -36.48 -2.23 -9.20
C GLU A 137 -37.25 -0.92 -9.38
N VAL A 138 -38.14 -0.83 -10.37
CA VAL A 138 -39.04 0.34 -10.52
C VAL A 138 -39.92 0.51 -9.28
N GLN A 139 -40.55 -0.57 -8.79
CA GLN A 139 -41.36 -0.56 -7.57
C GLN A 139 -40.54 -0.14 -6.35
N LYS A 140 -39.31 -0.66 -6.22
CA LYS A 140 -38.38 -0.28 -5.16
C LYS A 140 -38.06 1.22 -5.22
N LEU A 141 -37.65 1.74 -6.38
CA LEU A 141 -37.30 3.14 -6.55
C LEU A 141 -38.49 4.10 -6.30
N LEU A 142 -39.72 3.67 -6.57
CA LEU A 142 -40.94 4.41 -6.23
C LEU A 142 -41.21 4.47 -4.72
N SER A 143 -40.78 3.46 -3.97
CA SER A 143 -40.88 3.46 -2.50
C SER A 143 -39.83 4.35 -1.81
N GLU A 144 -38.76 4.70 -2.53
CA GLU A 144 -37.70 5.61 -2.07
C GLU A 144 -38.08 7.07 -2.35
N ASN A 145 -37.61 8.01 -1.52
CA ASN A 145 -37.80 9.44 -1.76
C ASN A 145 -37.03 9.88 -3.01
N LYS A 146 -37.72 10.59 -3.92
CA LYS A 146 -37.20 11.08 -5.20
C LYS A 146 -35.86 11.83 -5.10
N TYR A 147 -35.63 12.57 -4.00
CA TYR A 147 -34.44 13.39 -3.81
C TYR A 147 -33.53 12.95 -2.66
N ASP A 148 -33.74 11.77 -2.08
CA ASP A 148 -32.83 11.31 -1.00
C ASP A 148 -31.41 11.11 -1.52
N GLU A 149 -30.47 11.77 -0.85
CA GLU A 149 -29.03 11.62 -1.03
C GLU A 149 -28.50 10.66 0.04
N GLU A 150 -28.71 9.35 -0.12
CA GLU A 150 -27.96 8.34 0.65
C GLU A 150 -26.45 8.44 0.38
#